data_AF-A0A0S2W206-F1
#
_entry.id   AF-A0A0S2W206-F1
#
_cell.length_a   1.000
_cell.length_b   1.000
_cell.length_c   1.000
_cell.angle_alpha   90.00
_cell.angle_beta   90.00
_cell.angle_gamma   90.00
#
_symmetry.space_group_name_H-M   'P 1'
#
loop_
_entity.id
_entity.type
_entity.pdbx_description
1 polymer ?
#
loop_
_entity_poly.entity_id
_entity_poly.type
_entity_poly.pdbx_seq_one_letter_code
_entity_poly.pdbx_strand_id
1 'polypeptide(L)'
;MTGASAVLISYANTKIEELDAQRQTLSKEIADLSAESMSPEQIERLSVYLNRWEEIDFDDRRLVADSLISQIRATGECVAIEWKI
;
A
#
# COMPACT_ATOMS: atom_id res chain seq x y z
N MET A 1 4.77 26.25 -46.24
CA MET A 1 4.84 26.59 -44.79
C MET A 1 3.94 25.62 -44.03
N THR A 2 4.45 24.48 -43.58
CA THR A 2 3.64 23.48 -42.84
C THR A 2 4.50 22.60 -41.94
N GLY A 3 5.82 22.49 -42.21
CA GLY A 3 6.75 21.70 -41.39
C GLY A 3 6.90 22.17 -39.93
N ALA A 4 6.90 23.49 -39.68
CA ALA A 4 7.03 24.02 -38.31
C ALA A 4 5.82 23.65 -37.41
N SER A 5 4.62 23.51 -37.98
CA SER A 5 3.42 23.10 -37.25
C SER A 5 3.45 21.60 -36.93
N ALA A 6 3.90 20.76 -37.86
CA ALA A 6 4.04 19.32 -37.63
C ALA A 6 5.08 19.00 -36.54
N VAL A 7 6.21 19.71 -36.53
CA VAL A 7 7.25 19.54 -35.51
C VAL A 7 6.75 19.95 -34.12
N LEU A 8 6.04 21.09 -34.01
CA LEU A 8 5.46 21.52 -32.73
C LEU A 8 4.39 20.56 -32.21
N ILE A 9 3.55 20.00 -33.10
CA ILE A 9 2.55 19.00 -32.74
C ILE A 9 3.24 17.71 -32.28
N SER A 10 4.28 17.25 -32.98
CA SER A 10 5.05 16.07 -32.55
C SER A 10 5.69 16.28 -31.18
N TYR A 11 6.27 17.45 -30.93
CA TYR A 11 6.85 17.80 -29.64
C TYR A 11 5.81 17.84 -28.53
N ALA A 12 4.64 18.43 -28.78
CA ALA A 12 3.54 18.45 -27.83
C ALA A 12 3.06 17.03 -27.50
N ASN A 13 2.94 16.16 -28.51
CA ASN A 13 2.54 14.76 -28.31
C ASN A 13 3.59 13.99 -27.50
N THR A 14 4.88 14.14 -27.81
CA THR A 14 5.96 13.53 -27.01
C THR A 14 5.92 14.00 -25.55
N LYS A 15 5.65 15.29 -25.30
CA LYS A 15 5.50 15.80 -23.94
C LYS A 15 4.27 15.27 -23.23
N ILE A 16 3.17 15.04 -23.94
CA ILE A 16 1.97 14.39 -23.39
C ILE A 16 2.28 12.94 -23.00
N GLU A 17 2.96 12.18 -23.86
CA GLU A 17 3.35 10.79 -23.58
C GLU A 17 4.32 10.68 -22.40
N GLU A 18 5.32 11.57 -22.31
CA GLU A 18 6.23 11.63 -21.16
C GLU A 18 5.48 11.90 -19.84
N LEU A 19 4.53 12.84 -19.86
CA LEU A 19 3.71 13.17 -18.69
C LEU A 19 2.76 12.03 -18.32
N ASP A 20 2.19 11.33 -19.29
CA ASP A 20 1.31 10.19 -19.06
C ASP A 20 2.09 9.01 -18.45
N ALA A 21 3.29 8.73 -18.95
CA ALA A 21 4.18 7.73 -18.39
C ALA A 21 4.61 8.06 -16.95
N GLN A 22 4.91 9.34 -16.67
CA GLN A 22 5.19 9.79 -15.30
C GLN A 22 3.98 9.64 -14.39
N ARG A 23 2.78 10.02 -14.86
CA ARG A 23 1.54 9.84 -14.11
C ARG A 23 1.29 8.36 -13.78
N GLN A 24 1.45 7.47 -14.77
CA GLN A 24 1.26 6.04 -14.56
C GLN A 24 2.25 5.48 -13.53
N THR A 25 3.51 5.93 -13.59
CA THR A 25 4.55 5.52 -12.62
C THR A 25 4.20 5.96 -11.20
N LEU A 26 3.85 7.24 -11.03
CA LEU A 26 3.45 7.77 -9.72
C LEU A 26 2.18 7.11 -9.18
N SER A 27 1.18 6.86 -10.03
CA SER A 27 -0.02 6.14 -9.63
C SER A 27 0.28 4.72 -9.16
N LYS A 28 1.25 4.04 -9.81
CA LYS A 28 1.70 2.72 -9.37
C LYS A 28 2.41 2.78 -8.02
N GLU A 29 3.37 3.70 -7.86
CA GLU A 29 4.07 3.87 -6.57
C GLU A 29 3.10 4.20 -5.43
N ILE A 30 2.09 5.04 -5.68
CA ILE A 30 1.04 5.34 -4.69
C ILE A 30 0.21 4.08 -4.37
N ALA A 31 -0.14 3.28 -5.38
CA ALA A 31 -0.90 2.05 -5.16
C ALA A 31 -0.09 1.01 -4.37
N ASP A 32 1.20 0.86 -4.68
CA ASP A 32 2.12 -0.02 -3.96
C ASP A 32 2.26 0.47 -2.49
N LEU A 33 2.59 1.75 -2.27
CA LEU A 33 2.64 2.34 -0.92
C LEU A 33 1.32 2.25 -0.14
N SER A 34 0.18 2.36 -0.83
CA SER A 34 -1.14 2.21 -0.22
C SER A 34 -1.51 0.75 0.05
N ALA A 35 -0.95 -0.21 -0.69
CA ALA A 35 -1.15 -1.64 -0.44
C ALA A 35 -0.30 -2.11 0.76
N GLU A 36 0.88 -1.53 0.93
CA GLU A 36 1.76 -1.78 2.07
C GLU A 36 1.29 -1.09 3.37
N SER A 37 0.43 -0.06 3.30
CA SER A 37 -0.08 0.66 4.48
C SER A 37 -1.52 0.28 4.82
N MET A 38 -1.79 0.03 6.10
CA MET A 38 -3.15 -0.23 6.56
C MET A 38 -4.04 1.02 6.44
N SER A 39 -5.28 0.83 5.97
CA SER A 39 -6.24 1.94 5.85
C SER A 39 -6.69 2.46 7.22
N PRO A 40 -7.09 3.74 7.34
CA PRO A 40 -7.61 4.32 8.59
C PRO A 40 -8.79 3.52 9.18
N GLU A 41 -9.69 3.03 8.32
CA GLU A 41 -10.85 2.23 8.73
C GLU A 41 -10.43 0.87 9.27
N GLN A 42 -9.39 0.25 8.69
CA GLN A 42 -8.81 -0.98 9.22
C GLN A 42 -8.16 -0.76 10.59
N ILE A 43 -7.46 0.36 10.77
CA ILE A 43 -6.86 0.76 12.05
C ILE A 43 -7.94 0.93 13.13
N GLU A 44 -9.03 1.66 12.82
CA GLU A 44 -10.13 1.87 13.75
C GLU A 44 -10.81 0.55 14.14
N ARG A 45 -11.07 -0.31 13.14
CA ARG A 45 -11.66 -1.63 13.37
C ARG A 45 -10.77 -2.49 14.27
N LEU A 46 -9.47 -2.56 14.00
CA LEU A 46 -8.52 -3.30 14.83
C LEU A 46 -8.42 -2.70 16.24
N SER A 47 -8.52 -1.38 16.38
CA SER A 47 -8.53 -0.72 17.70
C SER A 47 -9.72 -1.15 18.56
N VAL A 48 -10.91 -1.31 17.95
CA VAL A 48 -12.10 -1.84 18.65
C VAL A 48 -11.87 -3.28 19.14
N TYR A 49 -11.31 -4.14 18.29
CA TYR A 49 -11.00 -5.53 18.65
C TYR A 49 -9.92 -5.62 19.74
N LEU A 50 -8.87 -4.80 19.66
CA LEU A 50 -7.83 -4.73 20.68
C LEU A 50 -8.36 -4.23 22.03
N ASN A 51 -9.29 -3.26 22.03
CA ASN A 51 -9.94 -2.78 23.26
C ASN A 51 -10.81 -3.84 23.94
N ARG A 52 -11.29 -4.84 23.18
CA ARG A 52 -12.13 -5.93 23.67
C ARG A 52 -11.42 -7.28 23.57
N TRP A 53 -10.09 -7.28 23.57
CA TRP A 53 -9.27 -8.45 23.28
C TRP A 53 -9.65 -9.69 24.10
N GLU A 54 -9.95 -9.52 25.39
CA GLU A 54 -10.32 -10.62 26.28
C GLU A 54 -11.75 -11.17 26.03
N GLU A 55 -12.62 -10.39 25.39
CA GLU A 55 -14.03 -10.71 25.15
C GLU A 55 -14.30 -11.29 23.75
N ILE A 56 -13.38 -11.07 22.80
CA ILE A 56 -13.51 -11.54 21.42
C ILE A 56 -13.08 -12.99 21.29
N ASP A 57 -13.65 -13.67 20.29
CA ASP A 57 -13.37 -15.09 20.05
C ASP A 57 -11.96 -15.32 19.48
N PHE A 58 -11.58 -16.58 19.38
CA PHE A 58 -10.25 -16.94 18.87
C PHE A 58 -10.05 -16.54 17.40
N ASP A 59 -11.09 -16.65 16.58
CA ASP A 59 -10.99 -16.36 15.15
C ASP A 59 -10.82 -14.86 14.90
N ASP A 60 -11.51 -14.01 15.64
CA ASP A 60 -11.33 -12.56 15.66
C ASP A 60 -9.92 -12.18 16.13
N ARG A 61 -9.41 -12.81 17.20
CA ARG A 61 -8.03 -12.59 17.67
C ARG A 61 -7.01 -12.98 16.61
N ARG A 62 -7.24 -14.10 15.94
CA ARG A 62 -6.39 -14.57 14.84
C ARG A 62 -6.43 -13.59 13.67
N LEU A 63 -7.60 -13.08 13.31
CA LEU A 63 -7.75 -12.12 12.21
C LEU A 63 -7.01 -10.81 12.51
N VAL A 64 -7.07 -10.33 13.76
CA VAL A 64 -6.30 -9.17 14.23
C VAL A 64 -4.79 -9.45 14.13
N ALA A 65 -4.33 -10.61 14.60
CA ALA A 65 -2.93 -11.00 14.53
C ALA A 65 -2.43 -11.13 13.07
N ASP A 66 -3.16 -11.81 12.20
CA ASP A 66 -2.83 -11.97 10.78
C ASP A 66 -2.85 -10.63 10.03
N SER A 67 -3.68 -9.69 10.48
CA SER A 67 -3.72 -8.33 9.93
C SER A 67 -2.48 -7.52 10.33
N LEU A 68 -2.04 -7.61 11.59
CA LEU A 68 -0.95 -6.78 12.14
C LEU A 68 0.46 -7.37 11.97
N ILE A 69 0.57 -8.70 11.97
CA ILE A 69 1.86 -9.40 11.93
C ILE A 69 2.25 -9.63 10.47
N SER A 70 3.46 -9.19 10.13
CA SER A 70 4.09 -9.44 8.83
C SER A 70 4.75 -10.82 8.81
N GLN A 71 5.61 -11.08 9.80
CA GLN A 71 6.36 -12.32 9.88
C GLN A 71 6.62 -12.73 11.33
N ILE A 72 6.57 -14.04 11.60
CA ILE A 72 6.98 -14.62 12.88
C ILE A 72 8.22 -15.47 12.63
N ARG A 73 9.32 -15.16 13.32
CA ARG A 73 10.54 -15.96 13.31
C ARG A 73 10.70 -16.60 14.67
N ALA A 74 10.52 -17.92 14.74
CA ALA A 74 10.81 -18.69 15.94
C ALA A 74 12.15 -19.39 15.78
N THR A 75 13.11 -19.07 16.64
CA THR A 75 14.28 -19.91 16.90
C THR A 75 14.01 -20.70 18.18
N GLY A 76 14.78 -21.77 18.44
CA GLY A 76 14.55 -22.64 19.60
C GLY A 76 14.55 -21.93 20.96
N GLU A 77 15.08 -20.70 21.04
CA GLU A 77 15.17 -19.90 22.26
C GLU A 77 14.37 -18.60 22.22
N CYS A 78 14.00 -18.09 21.04
CA CYS A 78 13.31 -16.81 20.94
C CYS A 78 12.30 -16.73 19.79
N VAL A 79 11.21 -16.00 20.04
CA VAL A 79 10.22 -15.65 19.02
C VAL A 79 10.36 -14.17 18.73
N ALA A 80 10.67 -13.83 17.48
CA ALA A 80 10.67 -12.47 16.96
C ALA A 80 9.42 -12.28 16.09
N ILE A 81 8.72 -11.16 16.31
CA ILE A 81 7.53 -10.77 15.56
C ILE A 81 7.86 -9.49 14.81
N GLU A 82 7.78 -9.55 13.48
CA GLU A 82 7.82 -8.39 12.60
C GLU A 82 6.40 -7.92 12.35
N TRP A 83 6.13 -6.64 12.64
CA TRP A 83 4.84 -6.01 12.51
C TRP A 83 4.74 -5.23 11.19
N LYS A 84 3.52 -5.02 10.67
CA LYS A 84 3.27 -4.24 9.44
C LYS A 84 3.25 -2.71 9.65
N ILE A 85 3.81 -2.21 10.76
CA ILE A 85 3.80 -0.79 11.17
C ILE A 85 5.13 -0.11 10.82
#